data_AF-A0A7T0LLM0-F1
#
_entry.id   AF-A0A7T0LLM0-F1
#
_cell.length_a   1.000
_cell.length_b   1.000
_cell.length_c   1.000
_cell.angle_alpha   90.00
_cell.angle_beta   90.00
_cell.angle_gamma   90.00
#
_symmetry.space_group_name_H-M   'P 1'
#
loop_
_entity.id
_entity.type
_entity.pdbx_description
1 polymer ?
#
loop_
_entity_poly.entity_id
_entity_poly.type
_entity_poly.pdbx_seq_one_letter_code
_entity_poly.pdbx_strand_id
1 'polypeptide(L)'
;MDERDGYPEGFPWDGAFVVRDIQRKDWWPYRPIDGQVDALWLLGDDSLPDGLFGRLMTEWGEALDWFVAGETYYQVDREPLSWTRENDVSTAKLLGKLNYQPRQDVFPFYRSMEWWQITPNATELHALLQGPLRHPRTGWWLAASTEADAGPRFMKATTGLLWWGTRNYLPYQGRTHEVVDESVIEAFLGLLPQIGLMSVVPLNNHPVNGVVFFGIPEAIQEAAASVGGIRESQGEEVVKLWHRAGWLATL
;
A
#
# COMPACT_ATOMS: atom_id res chain seq x y z
N MET A 1 4.89 -25.93 -19.42
CA MET A 1 6.04 -25.11 -18.99
C MET A 1 5.59 -24.49 -17.69
N ASP A 2 6.31 -24.74 -16.61
CA ASP A 2 5.97 -24.14 -15.32
C ASP A 2 6.21 -22.63 -15.46
N GLU A 3 5.30 -21.81 -14.95
CA GLU A 3 5.45 -20.34 -14.96
C GLU A 3 6.75 -19.92 -14.27
N ARG A 4 7.27 -20.78 -13.38
CA ARG A 4 8.54 -20.64 -12.66
C ARG A 4 9.80 -20.79 -13.53
N ASP A 5 9.70 -21.43 -14.71
CA ASP A 5 10.85 -21.72 -15.60
C ASP A 5 11.50 -20.44 -16.19
N GLY A 6 10.79 -19.30 -16.16
CA GLY A 6 11.26 -18.02 -16.70
C GLY A 6 12.06 -17.13 -15.73
N TYR A 7 12.25 -17.56 -14.47
CA TYR A 7 12.78 -16.74 -13.38
C TYR A 7 14.20 -17.15 -12.97
N PRO A 8 15.00 -16.22 -12.41
CA PRO A 8 16.34 -16.54 -11.90
C PRO A 8 16.31 -17.63 -10.84
N GLU A 9 17.42 -18.37 -10.73
CA GLU A 9 17.57 -19.37 -9.67
C GLU A 9 17.39 -18.75 -8.28
N GLY A 10 16.57 -19.40 -7.45
CA GLY A 10 16.23 -18.92 -6.11
C GLY A 10 15.41 -17.63 -6.11
N PHE A 11 14.58 -17.39 -7.13
CA PHE A 11 13.59 -16.32 -7.10
C PHE A 11 12.60 -16.54 -5.93
N PRO A 12 12.28 -15.50 -5.14
CA PRO A 12 11.52 -15.65 -3.91
C PRO A 12 10.00 -15.74 -4.21
N TRP A 13 9.54 -16.95 -4.52
CA TRP A 13 8.13 -17.24 -4.80
C TRP A 13 7.24 -17.23 -3.57
N ASP A 14 7.79 -17.67 -2.44
CA ASP A 14 7.06 -17.92 -1.22
C ASP A 14 7.95 -17.54 -0.04
N GLY A 15 7.33 -17.01 1.02
CA GLY A 15 8.00 -16.77 2.29
C GLY A 15 7.87 -15.36 2.83
N ALA A 16 8.35 -15.18 4.05
CA ALA A 16 8.43 -13.90 4.73
C ALA A 16 9.87 -13.50 5.03
N PHE A 17 10.17 -12.20 4.96
CA PHE A 17 11.44 -11.64 5.38
C PHE A 17 11.31 -10.17 5.78
N VAL A 18 12.16 -9.75 6.71
CA VAL A 18 12.35 -8.33 7.02
C VAL A 18 13.57 -7.78 6.29
N VAL A 19 13.51 -6.52 5.87
CA VAL A 19 14.62 -5.84 5.20
C VAL A 19 15.11 -4.70 6.09
N ARG A 20 16.43 -4.58 6.13
CA ARG A 20 17.11 -3.46 6.78
C ARG A 20 17.36 -2.31 5.83
N ASP A 21 17.16 -1.11 6.33
CA ASP A 21 17.51 0.14 5.65
C ASP A 21 17.02 0.17 4.19
N ILE A 22 15.81 -0.37 3.92
CA ILE A 22 15.24 -0.32 2.57
C ILE A 22 15.07 1.13 2.14
N GLN A 23 14.80 2.02 3.11
CA GLN A 23 14.67 3.44 2.89
C GLN A 23 15.99 4.16 2.57
N ARG A 24 17.14 3.47 2.73
CA ARG A 24 18.48 4.01 2.43
C ARG A 24 19.05 3.50 1.12
N LYS A 25 18.36 2.62 0.40
CA LYS A 25 18.81 2.16 -0.91
C LYS A 25 18.78 3.34 -1.88
N ASP A 26 19.70 3.36 -2.85
CA ASP A 26 19.90 4.51 -3.77
C ASP A 26 18.64 4.87 -4.57
N TRP A 27 17.75 3.90 -4.71
CA TRP A 27 16.47 4.05 -5.37
C TRP A 27 15.36 4.58 -4.47
N TRP A 28 15.56 4.60 -3.14
CA TRP A 28 14.52 5.09 -2.25
C TRP A 28 14.34 6.60 -2.39
N PRO A 29 13.11 7.05 -2.65
CA PRO A 29 12.81 8.44 -3.03
C PRO A 29 12.82 9.47 -1.91
N TYR A 30 12.67 9.05 -0.64
CA TYR A 30 12.57 9.94 0.51
C TYR A 30 13.80 9.91 1.37
N ARG A 31 13.88 10.88 2.29
CA ARG A 31 14.88 10.82 3.34
C ARG A 31 14.64 9.58 4.20
N PRO A 32 15.63 8.72 4.42
CA PRO A 32 15.46 7.59 5.30
C PRO A 32 15.15 8.04 6.72
N ILE A 33 14.30 7.28 7.41
CA ILE A 33 14.21 7.33 8.88
C ILE A 33 15.46 6.62 9.44
N ASP A 34 15.98 7.10 10.57
CA ASP A 34 17.04 6.38 11.28
C ASP A 34 16.51 5.04 11.78
N GLY A 35 17.18 3.94 11.43
CA GLY A 35 16.65 2.62 11.75
C GLY A 35 17.57 1.48 11.40
N GLN A 36 17.16 0.28 11.79
CA GLN A 36 17.80 -0.98 11.38
C GLN A 36 16.88 -1.75 10.44
N VAL A 37 15.66 -2.09 10.85
CA VAL A 37 14.66 -2.81 10.04
C VAL A 37 13.54 -1.85 9.69
N ASP A 38 13.05 -1.78 8.46
CA ASP A 38 12.02 -0.78 8.08
C ASP A 38 10.97 -1.30 7.09
N ALA A 39 11.11 -2.56 6.66
CA ALA A 39 10.09 -3.24 5.88
C ALA A 39 9.94 -4.72 6.25
N LEU A 40 8.70 -5.20 6.23
CA LEU A 40 8.32 -6.62 6.33
C LEU A 40 7.61 -7.03 5.04
N TRP A 41 8.16 -8.05 4.38
CA TRP A 41 7.64 -8.62 3.15
C TRP A 41 7.03 -9.99 3.43
N LEU A 42 5.81 -10.20 2.94
CA LEU A 42 5.09 -11.48 2.95
C LEU A 42 4.76 -11.85 1.51
N LEU A 43 5.24 -12.99 1.03
CA LEU A 43 5.12 -13.42 -0.36
C LEU A 43 4.41 -14.77 -0.48
N GLY A 44 3.70 -14.96 -1.60
CA GLY A 44 3.04 -16.21 -1.93
C GLY A 44 2.05 -16.61 -0.85
N ASP A 45 2.12 -17.87 -0.43
CA ASP A 45 1.21 -18.41 0.60
C ASP A 45 1.29 -17.66 1.94
N ASP A 46 2.45 -17.10 2.31
CA ASP A 46 2.60 -16.32 3.55
C ASP A 46 1.83 -15.00 3.53
N SER A 47 1.44 -14.51 2.35
CA SER A 47 0.63 -13.29 2.20
C SER A 47 -0.88 -13.53 2.34
N LEU A 48 -1.32 -14.79 2.34
CA LEU A 48 -2.73 -15.15 2.37
C LEU A 48 -3.31 -15.15 3.81
N PRO A 49 -4.64 -15.04 3.96
CA PRO A 49 -5.29 -15.08 5.28
C PRO A 49 -5.00 -16.35 6.08
N ASP A 50 -4.79 -17.49 5.43
CA ASP A 50 -4.46 -18.75 6.10
C ASP A 50 -2.95 -18.90 6.39
N GLY A 51 -2.12 -17.96 5.89
CA GLY A 51 -0.67 -17.96 6.00
C GLY A 51 -0.14 -17.13 7.18
N LEU A 52 1.12 -16.67 7.06
CA LEU A 52 1.74 -15.81 8.07
C LEU A 52 1.00 -14.47 8.24
N PHE A 53 0.45 -13.91 7.17
CA PHE A 53 -0.36 -12.69 7.21
C PHE A 53 -1.55 -12.82 8.17
N GLY A 54 -2.32 -13.91 8.13
CA GLY A 54 -3.43 -14.09 9.06
C GLY A 54 -3.02 -14.16 10.52
N ARG A 55 -1.91 -14.85 10.81
CA ARG A 55 -1.32 -14.91 12.16
C ARG A 55 -0.85 -13.54 12.61
N LEU A 56 -0.15 -12.79 11.75
CA LEU A 56 0.29 -11.43 12.03
C LEU A 56 -0.92 -10.53 12.35
N MET A 57 -1.99 -10.66 11.58
CA MET A 57 -3.21 -9.89 11.81
C MET A 57 -3.87 -10.20 13.14
N THR A 58 -3.84 -11.47 13.58
CA THR A 58 -4.42 -11.89 14.86
C THR A 58 -3.56 -11.46 16.06
N GLU A 59 -2.24 -11.65 15.98
CA GLU A 59 -1.32 -11.45 17.12
C GLU A 59 -0.92 -9.98 17.31
N TRP A 60 -0.87 -9.20 16.23
CA TRP A 60 -0.40 -7.82 16.24
C TRP A 60 -1.40 -6.87 15.58
N GLY A 61 -1.98 -7.25 14.45
CA GLY A 61 -2.89 -6.39 13.69
C GLY A 61 -4.16 -5.99 14.44
N GLU A 62 -4.69 -6.85 15.33
CA GLU A 62 -5.89 -6.56 16.15
C GLU A 62 -5.68 -5.42 17.14
N ALA A 63 -4.43 -5.14 17.54
CA ALA A 63 -4.11 -4.05 18.45
C ALA A 63 -4.00 -2.68 17.75
N LEU A 64 -4.09 -2.64 16.42
CA LEU A 64 -3.89 -1.44 15.62
C LEU A 64 -5.22 -0.83 15.18
N ASP A 65 -5.24 0.50 15.08
CA ASP A 65 -6.22 1.19 14.27
C ASP A 65 -5.82 1.09 12.80
N TRP A 66 -6.74 0.62 11.96
CA TRP A 66 -6.55 0.50 10.52
C TRP A 66 -7.24 1.64 9.79
N PHE A 67 -6.59 2.13 8.76
CA PHE A 67 -7.06 3.27 7.99
C PHE A 67 -7.01 2.95 6.51
N VAL A 68 -8.08 3.26 5.81
CA VAL A 68 -8.16 3.08 4.36
C VAL A 68 -8.73 4.33 3.74
N ALA A 69 -8.14 4.71 2.61
CA ALA A 69 -8.65 5.76 1.77
C ALA A 69 -8.85 5.21 0.37
N GLY A 70 -10.03 5.45 -0.17
CA GLY A 70 -10.42 4.94 -1.48
C GLY A 70 -11.09 6.04 -2.30
N GLU A 71 -10.72 6.10 -3.56
CA GLU A 71 -11.33 6.99 -4.54
C GLU A 71 -12.36 6.24 -5.39
N THR A 72 -13.50 6.88 -5.64
CA THR A 72 -14.58 6.35 -6.48
C THR A 72 -14.97 7.37 -7.54
N TYR A 73 -15.28 6.88 -8.74
CA TYR A 73 -15.92 7.69 -9.76
C TYR A 73 -17.43 7.78 -9.48
N TYR A 74 -18.03 8.94 -9.77
CA TYR A 74 -19.48 9.10 -9.67
C TYR A 74 -20.06 9.81 -10.90
N GLN A 75 -21.38 9.74 -11.06
CA GLN A 75 -22.07 10.43 -12.15
C GLN A 75 -22.54 11.82 -11.71
N VAL A 76 -22.66 12.73 -12.67
CA VAL A 76 -23.27 14.05 -12.47
C VAL A 76 -24.64 13.88 -11.83
N ASP A 77 -24.93 14.70 -10.81
CA ASP A 77 -26.22 14.71 -10.10
C ASP A 77 -26.59 13.40 -9.37
N ARG A 78 -25.63 12.49 -9.17
CA ARG A 78 -25.78 11.31 -8.31
C ARG A 78 -24.87 11.38 -7.10
N GLU A 79 -25.35 10.90 -5.96
CA GLU A 79 -24.47 10.73 -4.81
C GLU A 79 -23.35 9.73 -5.13
N PRO A 80 -22.09 10.05 -4.80
CA PRO A 80 -21.00 9.10 -4.94
C PRO A 80 -21.27 7.85 -4.12
N LEU A 81 -21.15 6.68 -4.75
CA LEU A 81 -21.21 5.40 -4.07
C LEU A 81 -20.03 5.32 -3.11
N SER A 82 -20.31 5.09 -1.83
CA SER A 82 -19.26 4.83 -0.86
C SER A 82 -18.61 3.50 -1.14
N TRP A 83 -17.28 3.45 -1.16
CA TRP A 83 -16.55 2.21 -1.42
C TRP A 83 -16.79 1.15 -0.32
N THR A 84 -17.17 1.56 0.90
CA THR A 84 -17.57 0.64 1.98
C THR A 84 -18.88 -0.11 1.69
N ARG A 85 -19.69 0.35 0.73
CA ARG A 85 -20.84 -0.42 0.26
C ARG A 85 -20.44 -1.58 -0.65
N GLU A 86 -19.26 -1.50 -1.26
CA GLU A 86 -18.73 -2.49 -2.19
C GLU A 86 -17.70 -3.42 -1.54
N ASN A 87 -17.26 -3.10 -0.32
CA ASN A 87 -16.30 -3.87 0.45
C ASN A 87 -16.89 -4.15 1.83
N ASP A 88 -17.21 -5.42 2.11
CA ASP A 88 -17.80 -5.85 3.38
C ASP A 88 -16.74 -5.76 4.49
N VAL A 89 -16.84 -4.72 5.32
CA VAL A 89 -15.95 -4.50 6.46
C VAL A 89 -16.82 -4.28 7.70
N SER A 90 -16.73 -5.22 8.63
CA SER A 90 -17.60 -5.35 9.80
C SER A 90 -17.62 -4.13 10.73
N THR A 91 -16.54 -3.34 10.79
CA THR A 91 -16.51 -2.08 11.55
C THR A 91 -15.82 -0.98 10.73
N ALA A 92 -16.56 0.08 10.42
CA ALA A 92 -16.04 1.24 9.68
C ALA A 92 -16.60 2.56 10.22
N LYS A 93 -15.71 3.52 10.49
CA LYS A 93 -16.01 4.90 10.88
C LYS A 93 -15.49 5.85 9.81
N LEU A 94 -16.40 6.62 9.21
CA LEU A 94 -16.04 7.66 8.24
C LEU A 94 -15.26 8.77 8.95
N LEU A 95 -14.03 9.02 8.50
CA LEU A 95 -13.17 10.09 9.00
C LEU A 95 -13.38 11.38 8.19
N GLY A 96 -13.64 11.23 6.88
CA GLY A 96 -13.98 12.35 6.03
C GLY A 96 -14.31 11.93 4.61
N LYS A 97 -14.81 12.89 3.84
CA LYS A 97 -15.17 12.74 2.43
C LYS A 97 -14.81 14.00 1.67
N LEU A 98 -14.24 13.83 0.48
CA LEU A 98 -13.91 14.91 -0.43
C LEU A 98 -14.54 14.63 -1.79
N ASN A 99 -15.46 15.49 -2.20
CA ASN A 99 -16.11 15.40 -3.51
C ASN A 99 -15.51 16.42 -4.46
N TYR A 100 -14.91 15.94 -5.54
CA TYR A 100 -14.44 16.78 -6.64
C TYR A 100 -15.61 17.13 -7.54
N GLN A 101 -15.95 18.41 -7.55
CA GLN A 101 -16.85 18.97 -8.56
C GLN A 101 -16.02 19.35 -9.79
N PRO A 102 -16.34 18.83 -10.97
CA PRO A 102 -15.56 19.14 -12.16
C PRO A 102 -15.75 20.59 -12.55
N ARG A 103 -14.65 21.21 -12.98
CA ARG A 103 -14.70 22.37 -13.86
C ARG A 103 -14.55 21.85 -15.28
N GLN A 104 -15.59 22.08 -16.10
CA GLN A 104 -15.68 21.59 -17.48
C GLN A 104 -14.43 21.86 -18.33
N ASP A 105 -13.67 22.92 -18.00
CA ASP A 105 -12.50 23.36 -18.76
C ASP A 105 -11.15 22.89 -18.18
N VAL A 106 -11.14 22.18 -17.04
CA VAL A 106 -9.89 21.83 -16.31
C VAL A 106 -9.82 20.35 -15.94
N PHE A 107 -10.92 19.78 -15.45
CA PHE A 107 -10.94 18.39 -14.98
C PHE A 107 -12.33 17.77 -15.12
N PRO A 108 -12.59 16.94 -16.15
CA PRO A 108 -13.94 16.47 -16.47
C PRO A 108 -14.42 15.30 -15.60
N PHE A 109 -13.63 14.83 -14.63
CA PHE A 109 -13.96 13.63 -13.83
C PHE A 109 -14.57 14.00 -12.49
N TYR A 110 -15.73 13.40 -12.21
CA TYR A 110 -16.42 13.42 -10.92
C TYR A 110 -15.81 12.33 -10.03
N ARG A 111 -15.00 12.73 -9.05
CA ARG A 111 -14.29 11.83 -8.13
C ARG A 111 -14.68 12.09 -6.68
N SER A 112 -14.85 11.04 -5.90
CA SER A 112 -15.09 11.13 -4.47
C SER A 112 -14.08 10.29 -3.72
N MET A 113 -13.37 10.91 -2.79
CA MET A 113 -12.47 10.21 -1.89
C MET A 113 -13.09 10.12 -0.52
N GLU A 114 -13.03 8.94 0.08
CA GLU A 114 -13.48 8.72 1.44
C GLU A 114 -12.35 8.09 2.25
N TRP A 115 -12.22 8.56 3.50
CA TRP A 115 -11.29 8.04 4.47
C TRP A 115 -12.05 7.36 5.59
N TRP A 116 -11.60 6.18 5.97
CA TRP A 116 -12.25 5.39 6.99
C TRP A 116 -11.22 4.85 7.96
N GLN A 117 -11.62 4.82 9.23
CA GLN A 117 -11.00 3.97 10.24
C GLN A 117 -11.80 2.68 10.27
N ILE A 118 -11.11 1.55 10.22
CA ILE A 118 -11.70 0.22 10.15
C ILE A 118 -11.09 -0.70 11.21
N THR A 119 -11.77 -1.78 11.52
CA THR A 119 -11.25 -2.85 12.40
C THR A 119 -11.42 -4.20 11.69
N PRO A 120 -10.66 -4.44 10.62
CA PRO A 120 -10.86 -5.59 9.75
C PRO A 120 -10.20 -6.84 10.33
N ASN A 121 -10.80 -8.00 10.12
CA ASN A 121 -10.10 -9.27 10.27
C ASN A 121 -9.15 -9.52 9.07
N ALA A 122 -8.34 -10.58 9.16
CA ALA A 122 -7.36 -10.92 8.11
C ALA A 122 -7.98 -11.09 6.72
N THR A 123 -9.14 -11.75 6.62
CA THR A 123 -9.82 -11.97 5.33
C THR A 123 -10.34 -10.66 4.75
N GLU A 124 -10.97 -9.82 5.57
CA GLU A 124 -11.46 -8.50 5.17
C GLU A 124 -10.30 -7.61 4.71
N LEU A 125 -9.21 -7.55 5.48
CA LEU A 125 -8.04 -6.74 5.12
C LEU A 125 -7.36 -7.25 3.84
N HIS A 126 -7.21 -8.56 3.69
CA HIS A 126 -6.68 -9.16 2.47
C HIS A 126 -7.55 -8.81 1.26
N ALA A 127 -8.88 -8.78 1.41
CA ALA A 127 -9.79 -8.35 0.35
C ALA A 127 -9.62 -6.86 0.01
N LEU A 128 -9.43 -5.99 1.02
CA LEU A 128 -9.15 -4.57 0.82
C LEU A 128 -7.81 -4.32 0.12
N LEU A 129 -6.81 -5.16 0.36
CA LEU A 129 -5.54 -5.14 -0.36
C LEU A 129 -5.71 -5.41 -1.86
N GLN A 130 -6.83 -6.00 -2.29
CA GLN A 130 -7.16 -6.19 -3.71
C GLN A 130 -7.85 -4.96 -4.34
N GLY A 131 -8.15 -3.92 -3.55
CA GLY A 131 -8.78 -2.68 -4.02
C GLY A 131 -8.13 -2.07 -5.27
N PRO A 132 -6.79 -1.92 -5.35
CA PRO A 132 -6.13 -1.37 -6.53
C PRO A 132 -6.37 -2.17 -7.81
N LEU A 133 -6.52 -3.50 -7.74
CA LEU A 133 -6.83 -4.33 -8.90
C LEU A 133 -8.29 -4.20 -9.35
N ARG A 134 -9.20 -4.08 -8.38
CA ARG A 134 -10.65 -3.96 -8.65
C ARG A 134 -11.00 -2.58 -9.20
N HIS A 135 -10.26 -1.56 -8.80
CA HIS A 135 -10.49 -0.17 -9.18
C HIS A 135 -9.19 0.45 -9.73
N PRO A 136 -8.71 -0.01 -10.90
CA PRO A 136 -7.47 0.49 -11.46
C PRO A 136 -7.56 2.00 -11.71
N ARG A 137 -6.44 2.71 -11.49
CA ARG A 137 -6.33 4.18 -11.65
C ARG A 137 -7.24 4.98 -10.70
N THR A 138 -7.62 4.39 -9.58
CA THR A 138 -8.24 5.08 -8.44
C THR A 138 -7.22 5.14 -7.32
N GLY A 139 -7.17 6.26 -6.59
CA GLY A 139 -6.35 6.34 -5.40
C GLY A 139 -6.83 5.35 -4.33
N TRP A 140 -5.96 4.44 -3.91
CA TRP A 140 -6.23 3.48 -2.84
C TRP A 140 -5.05 3.40 -1.88
N TRP A 141 -5.29 3.63 -0.60
CA TRP A 141 -4.26 3.66 0.44
C TRP A 141 -4.72 2.89 1.66
N LEU A 142 -3.81 2.12 2.24
CA LEU A 142 -4.04 1.38 3.48
C LEU A 142 -2.89 1.67 4.44
N ALA A 143 -3.24 1.97 5.69
CA ALA A 143 -2.30 2.27 6.74
C ALA A 143 -2.76 1.69 8.08
N ALA A 144 -1.83 1.58 9.02
CA ALA A 144 -2.12 1.18 10.38
C ALA A 144 -1.30 1.98 11.40
N SER A 145 -1.83 2.16 12.60
CA SER A 145 -1.14 2.85 13.70
C SER A 145 -1.77 2.52 15.05
N THR A 146 -0.99 2.64 16.13
CA THR A 146 -1.48 2.60 17.51
C THR A 146 -1.79 4.00 18.07
N GLU A 147 -1.53 5.06 17.30
CA GLU A 147 -1.58 6.43 17.80
C GLU A 147 -2.99 7.04 17.63
N ALA A 148 -3.51 7.63 18.71
CA ALA A 148 -4.89 8.13 18.75
C ALA A 148 -5.21 9.24 17.72
N ASP A 149 -4.21 10.00 17.26
CA ASP A 149 -4.33 11.07 16.26
C ASP A 149 -3.90 10.62 14.84
N ALA A 150 -3.77 9.31 14.61
CA ALA A 150 -3.40 8.75 13.31
C ALA A 150 -4.40 9.10 12.19
N GLY A 151 -5.70 9.08 12.47
CA GLY A 151 -6.75 9.36 11.47
C GLY A 151 -6.58 10.71 10.77
N PRO A 152 -6.49 11.84 11.50
CA PRO A 152 -6.22 13.16 10.91
C PRO A 152 -4.89 13.25 10.14
N ARG A 153 -3.82 12.58 10.60
CA ARG A 153 -2.53 12.54 9.89
C ARG A 153 -2.66 11.78 8.57
N PHE A 154 -3.30 10.61 8.60
CA PHE A 154 -3.57 9.79 7.43
C PHE A 154 -4.38 10.56 6.39
N MET A 155 -5.45 11.24 6.80
CA MET A 155 -6.26 12.08 5.92
C MET A 155 -5.44 13.19 5.26
N LYS A 156 -4.66 13.94 6.05
CA LYS A 156 -3.83 15.05 5.53
C LYS A 156 -2.81 14.55 4.50
N ALA A 157 -2.12 13.46 4.82
CA ALA A 157 -1.12 12.87 3.93
C ALA A 157 -1.75 12.42 2.62
N THR A 158 -2.78 11.56 2.69
CA THR A 158 -3.41 10.98 1.49
C THR A 158 -4.22 11.98 0.68
N THR A 159 -4.71 13.07 1.27
CA THR A 159 -5.28 14.21 0.51
C THR A 159 -4.23 14.86 -0.39
N GLY A 160 -3.02 15.10 0.13
CA GLY A 160 -1.91 15.67 -0.66
C GLY A 160 -1.47 14.74 -1.79
N LEU A 161 -1.48 13.42 -1.52
CA LEU A 161 -1.16 12.35 -2.47
C LEU A 161 -2.19 12.24 -3.61
N LEU A 162 -3.47 12.49 -3.32
CA LEU A 162 -4.52 12.45 -4.33
C LEU A 162 -4.41 13.60 -5.36
N TRP A 163 -3.85 14.77 -5.01
CA TRP A 163 -3.58 15.83 -5.99
C TRP A 163 -2.59 15.40 -7.08
N TRP A 164 -1.75 14.41 -6.80
CA TRP A 164 -0.78 13.86 -7.76
C TRP A 164 -1.40 12.75 -8.61
N GLY A 165 -2.19 11.85 -8.01
CA GLY A 165 -2.92 10.79 -8.73
C GLY A 165 -4.10 11.27 -9.60
N THR A 166 -4.53 12.53 -9.42
CA THR A 166 -5.59 13.16 -10.23
C THR A 166 -5.07 13.99 -11.39
N ARG A 167 -3.76 14.10 -11.63
CA ARG A 167 -3.29 14.82 -12.83
C ARG A 167 -3.43 13.94 -14.07
N ASN A 168 -4.22 14.39 -15.05
CA ASN A 168 -4.20 13.86 -16.42
C ASN A 168 -2.82 14.17 -17.02
N TYR A 169 -1.90 13.22 -16.96
CA TYR A 169 -0.71 13.27 -17.79
C TYR A 169 -1.12 12.93 -19.22
N LEU A 170 -1.13 13.95 -20.10
CA LEU A 170 -1.15 13.71 -21.54
C LEU A 170 0.14 12.94 -21.90
N PRO A 171 0.10 11.97 -22.81
CA PRO A 171 1.27 11.21 -23.22
C PRO A 171 2.22 12.10 -24.03
N TYR A 172 3.04 12.91 -23.34
CA TYR A 172 4.04 13.78 -23.95
C TYR A 172 5.35 13.05 -24.15
N GLN A 173 5.37 12.08 -25.08
CA GLN A 173 6.53 11.57 -25.82
C GLN A 173 7.93 12.06 -25.37
N GLY A 174 8.65 11.21 -24.65
CA GLY A 174 10.04 11.42 -24.26
C GLY A 174 10.61 10.18 -23.56
N ARG A 175 11.92 9.97 -23.63
CA ARG A 175 12.57 8.73 -23.18
C ARG A 175 12.73 8.58 -21.66
N THR A 176 12.17 9.51 -20.88
CA THR A 176 12.39 9.70 -19.44
C THR A 176 11.07 9.73 -18.63
N HIS A 177 10.02 9.06 -19.10
CA HIS A 177 8.67 9.07 -18.50
C HIS A 177 8.44 8.11 -17.34
N GLU A 178 9.42 7.25 -17.01
CA GLU A 178 9.39 6.41 -15.80
C GLU A 178 9.26 7.28 -14.53
N VAL A 179 9.86 8.46 -14.53
CA VAL A 179 10.07 9.30 -13.35
C VAL A 179 8.78 9.79 -12.67
N VAL A 180 7.67 10.00 -13.38
CA VAL A 180 6.48 10.65 -12.76
C VAL A 180 5.57 9.64 -12.05
N ASP A 181 5.30 8.49 -12.67
CA ASP A 181 4.56 7.42 -12.03
C ASP A 181 5.40 6.82 -10.88
N GLU A 182 6.71 6.64 -11.12
CA GLU A 182 7.66 6.21 -10.08
C GLU A 182 7.67 7.21 -8.93
N SER A 183 7.85 8.53 -9.15
CA SER A 183 7.90 9.55 -8.07
C SER A 183 6.65 9.59 -7.18
N VAL A 184 5.47 9.30 -7.74
CA VAL A 184 4.19 9.31 -7.03
C VAL A 184 4.02 8.02 -6.22
N ILE A 185 4.36 6.86 -6.79
CA ILE A 185 4.42 5.56 -6.09
C ILE A 185 5.45 5.61 -4.96
N GLU A 186 6.62 6.14 -5.28
CA GLU A 186 7.71 6.46 -4.39
C GLU A 186 7.27 7.34 -3.22
N ALA A 187 6.47 8.39 -3.49
CA ALA A 187 5.81 9.22 -2.48
C ALA A 187 4.97 8.43 -1.49
N PHE A 188 4.30 7.39 -1.99
CA PHE A 188 3.35 6.62 -1.20
C PHE A 188 4.02 5.58 -0.30
N LEU A 189 5.11 4.96 -0.77
CA LEU A 189 5.87 3.98 0.02
C LEU A 189 6.56 4.64 1.22
N GLY A 190 7.05 5.87 1.06
CA GLY A 190 7.89 6.52 2.06
C GLY A 190 7.23 7.58 2.94
N LEU A 191 6.07 8.14 2.57
CA LEU A 191 5.51 9.25 3.34
C LEU A 191 4.81 8.83 4.63
N LEU A 192 4.07 7.72 4.62
CA LEU A 192 3.29 7.30 5.79
C LEU A 192 4.19 6.96 7.00
N PRO A 193 5.30 6.20 6.84
CA PRO A 193 6.23 5.96 7.94
C PRO A 193 6.80 7.23 8.58
N GLN A 194 7.07 8.27 7.77
CA GLN A 194 7.66 9.53 8.23
C GLN A 194 6.74 10.31 9.18
N ILE A 195 5.45 10.01 9.16
CA ILE A 195 4.45 10.67 10.00
C ILE A 195 3.87 9.72 11.06
N GLY A 196 4.54 8.60 11.33
CA GLY A 196 4.14 7.65 12.39
C GLY A 196 3.02 6.67 11.97
N LEU A 197 2.82 6.46 10.67
CA LEU A 197 1.86 5.49 10.15
C LEU A 197 2.61 4.36 9.44
N MET A 198 2.14 3.12 9.60
CA MET A 198 2.64 2.03 8.77
C MET A 198 1.90 2.03 7.45
N SER A 199 2.64 1.95 6.33
CA SER A 199 2.09 1.78 5.00
C SER A 199 1.95 0.29 4.69
N VAL A 200 0.81 -0.13 4.18
CA VAL A 200 0.57 -1.52 3.79
C VAL A 200 0.29 -1.58 2.29
N VAL A 201 1.19 -2.25 1.57
CA VAL A 201 1.28 -2.16 0.12
C VAL A 201 1.16 -3.55 -0.49
N PRO A 202 0.13 -3.81 -1.30
CA PRO A 202 0.01 -5.09 -1.98
C PRO A 202 0.95 -5.17 -3.18
N LEU A 203 1.54 -6.35 -3.38
CA LEU A 203 2.33 -6.73 -4.56
C LEU A 203 1.46 -7.32 -5.68
N ASN A 204 0.24 -6.82 -5.83
CA ASN A 204 -0.77 -7.38 -6.74
C ASN A 204 -0.36 -7.38 -8.23
N ASN A 205 0.60 -6.54 -8.62
CA ASN A 205 1.10 -6.45 -9.99
C ASN A 205 2.53 -6.98 -10.13
N HIS A 206 3.03 -7.62 -9.07
CA HIS A 206 4.30 -8.34 -9.08
C HIS A 206 4.04 -9.79 -9.50
N PRO A 207 4.97 -10.47 -10.19
CA PRO A 207 4.86 -11.90 -10.49
C PRO A 207 4.63 -12.83 -9.30
N VAL A 208 4.86 -12.31 -8.10
CA VAL A 208 4.62 -12.99 -6.83
C VAL A 208 3.65 -12.12 -6.07
N ASN A 209 2.45 -12.66 -5.83
CA ASN A 209 1.50 -12.00 -4.95
C ASN A 209 2.10 -11.85 -3.56
N GLY A 210 1.81 -10.73 -2.91
CA GLY A 210 2.40 -10.46 -1.62
C GLY A 210 1.90 -9.17 -1.01
N VAL A 211 2.37 -8.91 0.20
CA VAL A 211 2.07 -7.70 0.96
C VAL A 211 3.36 -7.21 1.60
N VAL A 212 3.59 -5.91 1.53
CA VAL A 212 4.73 -5.27 2.16
C VAL A 212 4.24 -4.24 3.16
N PHE A 213 4.76 -4.33 4.36
CA PHE A 213 4.58 -3.37 5.42
C PHE A 213 5.82 -2.48 5.49
N PHE A 214 5.64 -1.18 5.32
CA PHE A 214 6.67 -0.19 5.59
C PHE A 214 6.32 0.56 6.86
N GLY A 215 7.28 0.74 7.76
CA GLY A 215 7.01 1.35 9.05
C GLY A 215 8.29 1.82 9.74
N ILE A 216 8.12 2.40 10.92
CA ILE A 216 9.27 2.65 11.80
C ILE A 216 9.84 1.30 12.29
N PRO A 217 11.15 1.25 12.61
CA PRO A 217 11.80 0.00 12.95
C PRO A 217 11.20 -0.77 14.11
N GLU A 218 10.77 -0.05 15.13
CA GLU A 218 10.18 -0.63 16.33
C GLU A 218 8.90 -1.40 15.99
N ALA A 219 8.04 -0.82 15.15
CA ALA A 219 6.77 -1.41 14.77
C ALA A 219 6.97 -2.64 13.85
N ILE A 220 7.92 -2.59 12.92
CA ILE A 220 8.22 -3.75 12.05
C ILE A 220 8.88 -4.89 12.85
N GLN A 221 9.73 -4.57 13.83
CA GLN A 221 10.31 -5.57 14.72
C GLN A 221 9.27 -6.20 15.64
N GLU A 222 8.34 -5.41 16.17
CA GLU A 222 7.22 -5.90 16.97
C GLU A 222 6.31 -6.82 16.16
N ALA A 223 5.94 -6.40 14.95
CA ALA A 223 5.21 -7.23 13.98
C ALA A 223 5.91 -8.57 13.74
N ALA A 224 7.21 -8.54 13.41
CA ALA A 224 7.98 -9.76 13.16
C ALA A 224 8.08 -10.66 14.41
N ALA A 225 8.27 -10.08 15.59
CA ALA A 225 8.37 -10.81 16.85
C ALA A 225 7.04 -11.48 17.24
N SER A 226 5.90 -10.83 16.96
CA SER A 226 4.56 -11.35 17.29
C SER A 226 4.27 -12.72 16.69
N VAL A 227 4.87 -13.03 15.54
CA VAL A 227 4.69 -14.30 14.83
C VAL A 227 5.84 -15.29 15.02
N GLY A 228 6.66 -15.10 16.08
CA GLY A 228 7.78 -15.98 16.42
C GLY A 228 9.11 -15.60 15.75
N GLY A 229 9.19 -14.40 15.17
CA GLY A 229 10.36 -13.91 14.45
C GLY A 229 10.27 -14.18 12.95
N ILE A 230 10.88 -13.29 12.16
CA ILE A 230 10.96 -13.38 10.70
C ILE A 230 12.43 -13.21 10.31
N ARG A 231 12.89 -14.00 9.34
CA ARG A 231 14.29 -13.94 8.89
C ARG A 231 14.61 -12.57 8.30
N GLU A 232 15.85 -12.16 8.48
CA GLU A 232 16.35 -10.93 7.88
C GLU A 232 16.93 -11.22 6.49
N SER A 233 16.53 -10.40 5.52
CA SER A 233 17.12 -10.32 4.18
C SER A 233 18.15 -9.20 4.13
N GLN A 234 19.29 -9.45 3.46
CA GLN A 234 20.27 -8.40 3.17
C GLN A 234 19.91 -7.60 1.90
N GLY A 235 18.71 -7.85 1.35
CA GLY A 235 18.17 -7.21 0.16
C GLY A 235 18.28 -8.07 -1.11
N GLU A 236 18.84 -9.29 -1.07
CA GLU A 236 18.95 -10.11 -2.27
C GLU A 236 17.59 -10.47 -2.88
N GLU A 237 16.57 -10.73 -2.05
CA GLU A 237 15.20 -10.98 -2.51
C GLU A 237 14.62 -9.75 -3.19
N VAL A 238 14.78 -8.57 -2.57
CA VAL A 238 14.27 -7.30 -3.12
C VAL A 238 14.90 -7.01 -4.48
N VAL A 239 16.21 -7.24 -4.62
CA VAL A 239 16.91 -7.08 -5.91
C VAL A 239 16.37 -8.06 -6.97
N LYS A 240 16.11 -9.31 -6.59
CA LYS A 240 15.51 -10.31 -7.50
C LYS A 240 14.09 -9.92 -7.94
N LEU A 241 13.27 -9.41 -7.02
CA LEU A 241 11.92 -8.89 -7.32
C LEU A 241 12.02 -7.67 -8.27
N TRP A 242 12.95 -6.75 -7.99
CA TRP A 242 13.14 -5.52 -8.77
C TRP A 242 13.55 -5.75 -10.22
N HIS A 243 14.45 -6.70 -10.50
CA HIS A 243 14.99 -6.91 -11.85
C HIS A 243 13.97 -7.33 -12.93
N ARG A 244 12.71 -7.62 -12.57
CA ARG A 244 11.65 -8.01 -13.53
C ARG A 244 10.38 -7.17 -13.45
N ALA A 245 10.17 -6.39 -12.40
CA ALA A 245 8.95 -5.63 -12.20
C ALA A 245 9.27 -4.25 -11.64
N GLY A 246 8.91 -3.22 -12.41
CA GLY A 246 8.78 -1.86 -11.89
C GLY A 246 7.83 -1.89 -10.70
N TRP A 247 8.40 -1.73 -9.52
CA TRP A 247 7.89 -1.31 -8.21
C TRP A 247 6.40 -1.48 -7.90
N LEU A 248 6.17 -2.27 -6.84
CA LEU A 248 5.05 -2.23 -5.89
C LEU A 248 3.78 -1.50 -6.39
N ALA A 249 2.88 -2.28 -6.99
CA ALA A 249 1.58 -1.88 -7.53
C ALA A 249 1.63 -0.96 -8.76
N THR A 250 1.86 -1.55 -9.94
CA THR A 250 1.67 -0.88 -11.24
C THR A 250 0.23 -0.95 -11.74
N LEU A 251 -0.41 0.19 -11.98
CA LEU A 251 -1.24 0.42 -13.18
C LEU A 251 -1.27 1.89 -13.55
#